data_AF-A0A212UCX5-F1
#
_entry.id   AF-A0A212UCX5-F1
#
_cell.length_a   1.000
_cell.length_b   1.000
_cell.length_c   1.000
_cell.angle_alpha   90.00
_cell.angle_beta   90.00
_cell.angle_gamma   90.00
#
_symmetry.space_group_name_H-M   'P 1'
#
loop_
_entity.id
_entity.type
_entity.pdbx_description
1 polymer ?
#
loop_
_entity_poly.entity_id
_entity_poly.type
_entity_poly.pdbx_seq_one_letter_code
_entity_poly.pdbx_strand_id
1 'polypeptide(L)'
;MSASLILLRLHLLVVLAFLAFFAFKAALLLLNRHEQLRTVRARSRVADSVLGLLILFSGGLLLAYYPGTTPGWLWLKLGLVLVLLPLAIAAMRRQNKPGVVLTLLGFFYVYGLAETGSLSLQRPAAPASYAVTPGLAESTATPDPEAPARLVDDSTSANTIAAVAAAADAAENADAPDAALTAGKAIFTQRCTPCHGADGRLGLNGARDLTKSNLNAAGRVYMVTNGSLSKKMPSFQQQLTEAQIQQVVAYSLTLR
;
A
#
# COMPACT_ATOMS: atom_id res chain seq x y z
N MET A 1 -17.59 -8.59 5.22
CA MET A 1 -16.53 -7.72 4.67
C MET A 1 -16.96 -6.25 4.51
N SER A 2 -18.23 -5.94 4.25
CA SER A 2 -18.71 -4.54 4.15
C SER A 2 -18.67 -3.78 5.49
N ALA A 3 -19.12 -4.38 6.59
CA ALA A 3 -19.19 -3.73 7.91
C ALA A 3 -17.83 -3.22 8.42
N SER A 4 -16.75 -3.99 8.26
CA SER A 4 -15.40 -3.57 8.66
C SER A 4 -14.86 -2.40 7.82
N LEU A 5 -15.18 -2.35 6.52
CA LEU A 5 -14.84 -1.20 5.67
C LEU A 5 -15.63 0.07 6.04
N ILE A 6 -16.90 -0.09 6.43
CA ILE A 6 -17.72 1.02 6.93
C ILE A 6 -17.16 1.56 8.24
N LEU A 7 -16.81 0.68 9.18
CA LEU A 7 -16.18 1.06 10.46
C LEU A 7 -14.83 1.77 10.26
N LEU A 8 -13.99 1.29 9.34
CA LEU A 8 -12.70 1.93 9.01
C LEU A 8 -12.89 3.34 8.42
N ARG A 9 -13.81 3.49 7.45
CA ARG A 9 -14.15 4.79 6.86
C ARG A 9 -14.74 5.75 7.90
N LEU A 10 -15.63 5.27 8.76
CA LEU A 10 -16.21 6.05 9.85
C LEU A 10 -15.13 6.52 10.83
N HIS A 11 -14.24 5.63 11.27
CA HIS A 11 -13.13 5.96 12.16
C HIS A 11 -12.23 7.04 11.53
N LEU A 12 -11.84 6.87 10.27
CA LEU A 12 -11.01 7.83 9.53
C LEU A 12 -11.69 9.21 9.42
N LEU A 13 -12.99 9.26 9.11
CA LEU A 13 -13.76 10.52 9.06
C LEU A 13 -13.82 11.22 10.41
N VAL A 14 -14.03 10.49 11.51
CA VAL A 14 -14.04 11.07 12.87
C VAL A 14 -12.65 11.60 13.26
N VAL A 15 -11.59 10.86 12.93
CA VAL A 15 -10.18 11.28 13.15
C VAL A 15 -9.85 12.54 12.35
N LEU A 16 -10.22 12.60 11.07
CA LEU A 16 -10.04 13.80 10.23
C LEU A 16 -10.83 15.01 10.76
N ALA A 17 -12.08 14.81 11.21
CA ALA A 17 -12.87 15.87 11.80
C ALA A 17 -12.21 16.44 13.07
N PHE A 18 -11.70 15.58 13.97
CA PHE A 18 -10.96 15.99 15.15
C PHE A 18 -9.67 16.75 14.81
N LEU A 19 -8.88 16.24 13.86
CA LEU A 19 -7.69 16.91 13.32
C LEU A 19 -8.01 18.30 12.78
N ALA A 20 -9.08 18.44 12.00
CA ALA A 20 -9.53 19.73 11.45
C ALA A 20 -9.97 20.71 12.56
N PHE A 21 -10.76 20.26 13.53
CA PHE A 21 -11.16 21.08 14.68
C PHE A 21 -9.97 21.50 15.56
N PHE A 22 -8.95 20.65 15.70
CA PHE A 22 -7.73 20.97 16.43
C PHE A 22 -6.86 21.96 15.64
N ALA A 23 -6.63 21.70 14.34
CA ALA A 23 -5.87 22.58 13.45
C ALA A 23 -6.49 23.98 13.35
N PHE A 24 -7.81 24.09 13.27
CA PHE A 24 -8.51 25.38 13.26
C PHE A 24 -8.24 26.21 14.53
N LYS A 25 -8.29 25.57 15.72
CA LYS A 25 -8.00 26.25 16.99
C LYS A 25 -6.50 26.57 17.14
N ALA A 26 -5.63 25.71 16.64
CA ALA A 26 -4.19 25.98 16.57
C ALA A 26 -3.92 27.20 15.68
N ALA A 27 -4.56 27.31 14.51
CA ALA A 27 -4.47 28.47 13.65
C ALA A 27 -4.96 29.75 14.34
N LEU A 28 -6.11 29.73 15.02
CA LEU A 28 -6.60 30.88 15.80
C LEU A 28 -5.62 31.33 16.91
N LEU A 29 -4.94 30.38 17.58
CA LEU A 29 -3.89 30.68 18.56
C LEU A 29 -2.64 31.30 17.90
N LEU A 30 -2.22 30.76 16.76
CA LEU A 30 -1.04 31.25 16.01
C LEU A 30 -1.26 32.64 15.43
N LEU A 31 -2.48 32.92 14.94
CA LEU A 31 -2.95 34.22 14.45
C LEU A 31 -3.21 35.26 15.57
N ASN A 32 -2.91 34.93 16.84
CA ASN A 32 -3.21 35.77 18.02
C ASN A 32 -4.70 36.17 18.16
N ARG A 33 -5.64 35.43 17.57
CA ARG A 33 -7.09 35.71 17.65
C ARG A 33 -7.67 35.15 18.95
N HIS A 34 -7.12 35.57 20.10
CA HIS A 34 -7.41 35.01 21.43
C HIS A 34 -8.90 35.10 21.82
N GLU A 35 -9.61 36.15 21.39
CA GLU A 35 -11.04 36.33 21.66
C GLU A 35 -11.89 35.28 20.91
N GLN A 36 -11.67 35.13 19.60
CA GLN A 36 -12.32 34.10 18.77
C GLN A 36 -11.94 32.69 19.25
N LEU A 37 -10.70 32.48 19.70
CA LEU A 37 -10.29 31.20 20.28
C LEU A 37 -11.07 30.85 21.55
N ARG A 38 -11.36 31.83 22.42
CA ARG A 38 -12.14 31.61 23.65
C ARG A 38 -13.58 31.23 23.31
N THR A 39 -14.24 31.95 22.41
CA THR A 39 -15.64 31.67 22.02
C THR A 39 -15.79 30.33 21.30
N VAL A 40 -14.89 30.04 20.35
CA VAL A 40 -14.84 28.74 19.65
C VAL A 40 -14.62 27.59 20.65
N ARG A 41 -13.66 27.73 21.59
CA ARG A 41 -13.36 26.68 22.58
C ARG A 41 -14.48 26.48 23.60
N ALA A 42 -15.23 27.53 23.94
CA ALA A 42 -16.41 27.41 24.79
C ALA A 42 -17.50 26.59 24.09
N ARG A 43 -17.80 26.92 22.82
CA ARG A 43 -18.81 26.23 22.01
C ARG A 43 -18.40 24.80 21.61
N SER A 44 -17.11 24.56 21.32
CA SER A 44 -16.62 23.25 20.88
C SER A 44 -16.39 22.25 22.01
N ARG A 45 -16.39 22.65 23.29
CA ARG A 45 -15.99 21.77 24.42
C ARG A 45 -16.70 20.41 24.39
N VAL A 46 -18.01 20.41 24.16
CA VAL A 46 -18.80 19.16 24.12
C VAL A 46 -18.46 18.35 22.87
N ALA A 47 -18.37 19.01 21.70
CA ALA A 47 -17.99 18.35 20.46
C ALA A 47 -16.59 17.72 20.53
N ASP A 48 -15.63 18.38 21.19
CA ASP A 48 -14.27 17.89 21.37
C ASP A 48 -14.22 16.62 22.23
N SER A 49 -14.98 16.60 23.34
CA SER A 49 -15.12 15.42 24.20
C SER A 49 -15.82 14.26 23.48
N VAL A 50 -16.87 14.56 22.70
CA VAL A 50 -17.61 13.57 21.91
C VAL A 50 -16.75 13.00 20.79
N LEU A 51 -16.01 13.83 20.05
CA LEU A 51 -15.07 13.37 19.01
C LEU A 51 -13.95 12.52 19.62
N GLY A 52 -13.37 12.93 20.76
CA GLY A 52 -12.35 12.13 21.47
C GLY A 52 -12.88 10.76 21.90
N LEU A 53 -14.08 10.71 22.47
CA LEU A 53 -14.73 9.46 22.85
C LEU A 53 -15.06 8.59 21.64
N LEU A 54 -15.56 9.18 20.54
CA LEU A 54 -15.83 8.46 19.29
C LEU A 54 -14.55 7.88 18.67
N ILE A 55 -13.41 8.58 18.72
CA ILE A 55 -12.12 8.06 18.24
C ILE A 55 -11.68 6.85 19.07
N LEU A 56 -11.77 6.95 20.40
CA LEU A 56 -11.43 5.85 21.31
C LEU A 56 -12.37 4.64 21.13
N PHE A 57 -13.68 4.87 21.03
CA PHE A 57 -14.69 3.83 20.86
C PHE A 57 -14.57 3.14 19.49
N SER A 58 -14.52 3.91 18.40
CA SER A 58 -14.36 3.35 17.04
C SER A 58 -13.00 2.69 16.83
N GLY A 59 -11.93 3.23 17.43
CA GLY A 59 -10.60 2.62 17.41
C GLY A 59 -10.53 1.32 18.22
N GLY A 60 -11.17 1.29 19.40
CA GLY A 60 -11.30 0.09 20.23
C GLY A 60 -12.12 -1.02 19.56
N LEU A 61 -13.22 -0.66 18.89
CA LEU A 61 -13.98 -1.58 18.05
C LEU A 61 -13.14 -2.09 16.86
N LEU A 62 -12.40 -1.22 16.17
CA LEU A 62 -11.49 -1.65 15.10
C LEU A 62 -10.44 -2.65 15.58
N LEU A 63 -9.92 -2.47 16.80
CA LEU A 63 -8.95 -3.37 17.42
C LEU A 63 -9.59 -4.71 17.82
N ALA A 64 -10.80 -4.69 18.38
CA ALA A 64 -11.54 -5.90 18.76
C ALA A 64 -11.99 -6.74 17.54
N TYR A 65 -12.30 -6.09 16.41
CA TYR A 65 -12.66 -6.75 15.16
C TYR A 65 -11.47 -6.98 14.21
N TYR A 66 -10.22 -6.80 14.67
CA TYR A 66 -9.03 -7.00 13.86
C TYR A 66 -8.76 -8.50 13.64
N PRO A 67 -8.78 -9.02 12.39
CA PRO A 67 -8.59 -10.44 12.14
C PRO A 67 -7.10 -10.82 12.14
N GLY A 68 -6.60 -11.28 13.28
CA GLY A 68 -5.24 -11.84 13.41
C GLY A 68 -4.48 -11.31 14.62
N THR A 69 -3.17 -11.57 14.67
CA THR A 69 -2.28 -10.96 15.66
C THR A 69 -2.20 -9.46 15.43
N THR A 70 -2.36 -8.67 16.49
CA THR A 70 -2.35 -7.21 16.39
C THR A 70 -0.91 -6.72 16.16
N PRO A 71 -0.61 -6.04 15.03
CA PRO A 71 0.74 -5.63 14.73
C PRO A 71 1.23 -4.59 15.75
N GLY A 72 2.47 -4.71 16.24
CA GLY A 72 3.00 -3.85 17.30
C GLY A 72 2.98 -2.34 16.98
N TRP A 73 3.06 -2.01 15.69
CA TRP A 73 2.83 -0.67 15.15
C TRP A 73 1.48 -0.05 15.60
N LEU A 74 0.41 -0.85 15.67
CA LEU A 74 -0.94 -0.40 16.04
C LEU A 74 -0.99 -0.06 17.54
N TRP A 75 -0.33 -0.84 18.38
CA TRP A 75 -0.15 -0.55 19.80
C TRP A 75 0.68 0.72 20.03
N LEU A 76 1.77 0.92 19.28
CA LEU A 76 2.56 2.15 19.34
C LEU A 76 1.72 3.36 18.93
N LYS A 77 0.97 3.25 17.82
CA LYS A 77 0.02 4.29 17.36
C LYS A 77 -1.00 4.62 18.45
N LEU A 78 -1.62 3.61 19.08
CA LEU A 78 -2.63 3.80 20.12
C LEU A 78 -2.04 4.50 21.35
N GLY A 79 -0.86 4.08 21.83
CA GLY A 79 -0.16 4.72 22.94
C GLY A 79 0.23 6.18 22.61
N LEU A 80 0.73 6.44 21.40
CA LEU A 80 1.11 7.77 20.95
C LEU A 80 -0.09 8.73 20.88
N VAL A 81 -1.27 8.25 20.41
CA VAL A 81 -2.53 9.01 20.48
C VAL A 81 -2.92 9.32 21.93
N LEU A 82 -2.83 8.32 22.83
CA LEU A 82 -3.20 8.45 24.24
C LEU A 82 -2.33 9.49 24.99
N VAL A 83 -1.07 9.67 24.58
CA VAL A 83 -0.17 10.71 25.10
C VAL A 83 -0.40 12.07 24.42
N LEU A 84 -0.66 12.09 23.11
CA LEU A 84 -0.86 13.34 22.36
C LEU A 84 -2.14 14.09 22.74
N LEU A 85 -3.26 13.41 23.03
CA LEU A 85 -4.51 14.07 23.45
C LEU A 85 -4.35 14.96 24.72
N PRO A 86 -3.90 14.44 25.88
CA PRO A 86 -3.72 15.26 27.08
C PRO A 86 -2.65 16.33 26.87
N LEU A 87 -1.57 16.04 26.13
CA LEU A 87 -0.52 17.01 25.82
C LEU A 87 -1.05 18.18 24.97
N ALA A 88 -1.89 17.90 23.97
CA ALA A 88 -2.55 18.91 23.14
C ALA A 88 -3.52 19.78 23.93
N ILE A 89 -4.34 19.17 24.81
CA ILE A 89 -5.23 19.90 25.72
C ILE A 89 -4.41 20.82 26.66
N ALA A 90 -3.28 20.32 27.18
CA ALA A 90 -2.39 21.08 28.04
C ALA A 90 -1.70 22.23 27.30
N ALA A 91 -1.16 22.00 26.10
CA ALA A 91 -0.55 23.03 25.26
C ALA A 91 -1.55 24.14 24.91
N MET A 92 -2.76 23.77 24.51
CA MET A 92 -3.87 24.70 24.25
C MET A 92 -4.37 25.40 25.53
N ARG A 93 -4.27 24.78 26.71
CA ARG A 93 -4.57 25.44 28.01
C ARG A 93 -3.52 26.49 28.36
N ARG A 94 -2.23 26.17 28.18
CA ARG A 94 -1.11 27.07 28.49
C ARG A 94 -0.93 28.20 27.45
N GLN A 95 -1.63 28.14 26.32
CA GLN A 95 -1.45 29.04 25.16
C GLN A 95 -0.03 29.00 24.56
N ASN A 96 0.68 27.89 24.79
CA ASN A 96 2.06 27.71 24.36
C ASN A 96 2.10 27.37 22.86
N LYS A 97 2.25 28.39 22.01
CA LYS A 97 2.43 28.25 20.54
C LYS A 97 3.34 27.09 20.12
N PRO A 98 4.59 26.94 20.62
CA PRO A 98 5.45 25.83 20.20
C PRO A 98 4.90 24.45 20.60
N GLY A 99 4.29 24.32 21.79
CA GLY A 99 3.67 23.07 22.21
C GLY A 99 2.44 22.68 21.37
N VAL A 100 1.69 23.67 20.87
CA VAL A 100 0.54 23.45 19.99
C VAL A 100 0.98 23.06 18.59
N VAL A 101 2.04 23.67 18.04
CA VAL A 101 2.64 23.25 16.78
C VAL A 101 3.21 21.83 16.88
N LEU A 102 3.95 21.52 17.96
CA LEU A 102 4.52 20.19 18.19
C LEU A 102 3.44 19.10 18.28
N THR A 103 2.35 19.36 19.01
CA THR A 103 1.23 18.41 19.13
C THR A 103 0.44 18.28 17.83
N LEU A 104 0.30 19.35 17.04
CA LEU A 104 -0.29 19.30 15.69
C LEU A 104 0.55 18.42 14.76
N LEU A 105 1.86 18.64 14.70
CA LEU A 105 2.80 17.81 13.93
C LEU A 105 2.77 16.34 14.40
N GLY A 106 2.68 16.10 15.72
CA GLY A 106 2.53 14.76 16.29
C GLY A 106 1.26 14.04 15.82
N PHE A 107 0.10 14.74 15.78
CA PHE A 107 -1.12 14.15 15.23
C PHE A 107 -1.05 13.91 13.72
N PHE A 108 -0.43 14.82 12.96
CA PHE A 108 -0.20 14.60 11.52
C PHE A 108 0.75 13.43 11.26
N TYR A 109 1.80 13.26 12.08
CA TYR A 109 2.69 12.10 12.05
C TYR A 109 1.92 10.81 12.34
N VAL A 110 1.10 10.78 13.39
CA VAL A 110 0.22 9.63 13.72
C VAL A 110 -0.76 9.31 12.59
N TYR A 111 -1.28 10.33 11.91
CA TYR A 111 -2.17 10.15 10.75
C TYR A 111 -1.41 9.60 9.53
N GLY A 112 -0.24 10.16 9.19
CA GLY A 112 0.61 9.62 8.12
C GLY A 112 1.02 8.18 8.41
N LEU A 113 1.39 7.89 9.67
CA LEU A 113 1.69 6.56 10.18
C LEU A 113 0.48 5.60 10.06
N ALA A 114 -0.75 6.10 10.21
CA ALA A 114 -2.00 5.37 9.98
C ALA A 114 -2.24 5.00 8.52
N GLU A 115 -1.84 5.87 7.58
CA GLU A 115 -2.01 5.66 6.14
C GLU A 115 -0.90 4.78 5.55
N THR A 116 0.35 4.90 6.04
CA THR A 116 1.48 4.09 5.55
C THR A 116 1.51 2.69 6.13
N GLY A 117 0.91 2.45 7.30
CA GLY A 117 0.97 1.18 8.02
C GLY A 117 2.38 0.74 8.42
N SER A 118 3.37 1.65 8.35
CA SER A 118 4.79 1.34 8.50
C SER A 118 5.50 2.40 9.35
N LEU A 119 6.32 1.93 10.30
CA LEU A 119 7.07 2.74 11.26
C LEU A 119 8.11 3.68 10.62
N SER A 120 8.50 3.43 9.36
CA SER A 120 9.61 4.14 8.70
C SER A 120 9.22 5.39 7.91
N LEU A 121 7.93 5.75 7.80
CA LEU A 121 7.41 6.81 6.91
C LEU A 121 7.77 6.68 5.41
N GLN A 122 8.43 5.60 4.99
CA GLN A 122 8.66 5.30 3.58
C GLN A 122 7.31 5.19 2.88
N ARG A 123 7.13 5.98 1.80
CA ARG A 123 5.97 5.86 0.91
C ARG A 123 5.89 4.40 0.41
N PRO A 124 4.82 3.65 0.71
CA PRO A 124 4.62 2.35 0.09
C PRO A 124 4.54 2.52 -1.42
N ALA A 125 5.37 1.80 -2.17
CA ALA A 125 5.29 1.76 -3.64
C ALA A 125 4.03 1.03 -4.15
N ALA A 126 3.24 0.45 -3.24
CA ALA A 126 1.94 -0.17 -3.49
C ALA A 126 0.98 0.13 -2.32
N PRO A 127 -0.33 0.26 -2.54
CA PRO A 127 -1.30 0.57 -1.48
C PRO A 127 -1.32 -0.54 -0.41
N ALA A 128 -1.45 -0.13 0.86
CA ALA A 128 -1.27 -1.00 2.02
C ALA A 128 -2.28 -2.17 2.08
N SER A 129 -1.86 -3.32 1.57
CA SER A 129 -2.44 -4.63 1.88
C SER A 129 -1.86 -5.15 3.20
N TYR A 130 -2.74 -5.43 4.15
CA TYR A 130 -2.44 -5.94 5.49
C TYR A 130 -1.70 -7.28 5.40
N ALA A 131 -0.37 -7.23 5.47
CA ALA A 131 0.50 -8.40 5.39
C ALA A 131 0.59 -9.10 6.75
N VAL A 132 0.00 -10.29 6.83
CA VAL A 132 0.35 -11.27 7.87
C VAL A 132 1.69 -11.90 7.48
N THR A 133 2.74 -11.67 8.26
CA THR A 133 4.00 -12.40 8.18
C THR A 133 3.98 -13.61 9.11
N PRO A 134 4.22 -14.82 8.58
CA PRO A 134 4.77 -15.93 9.34
C PRO A 134 6.13 -16.34 8.76
N GLY A 135 7.10 -16.65 9.62
CA GLY A 135 8.30 -17.40 9.26
C GLY A 135 9.61 -16.61 9.34
N LEU A 136 10.34 -16.85 10.42
CA LEU A 136 11.79 -16.62 10.49
C LEU A 136 12.51 -17.45 9.42
N ALA A 137 13.55 -16.87 8.82
CA ALA A 137 14.72 -17.58 8.33
C ALA A 137 15.95 -16.69 8.52
N GLU A 138 16.81 -17.10 9.45
CA GLU A 138 18.09 -16.48 9.79
C GLU A 138 19.19 -16.98 8.84
N SER A 139 20.27 -16.20 8.67
CA SER A 139 21.58 -16.65 8.16
C SER A 139 21.66 -16.95 6.65
N THR A 140 22.57 -16.40 5.85
CA THR A 140 24.01 -16.13 6.10
C THR A 140 24.59 -15.04 5.18
N ALA A 141 25.58 -14.32 5.70
CA ALA A 141 26.76 -13.72 5.03
C ALA A 141 26.70 -13.18 3.57
N THR A 142 27.05 -11.90 3.45
CA THR A 142 27.78 -11.28 2.33
C THR A 142 28.95 -12.14 1.83
N PRO A 143 29.28 -12.10 0.52
CA PRO A 143 30.38 -11.21 0.10
C PRO A 143 30.29 -10.60 -1.32
N ASP A 144 30.94 -9.44 -1.45
CA ASP A 144 31.57 -8.86 -2.65
C ASP A 144 32.70 -7.95 -2.12
N PRO A 145 33.76 -7.58 -2.88
CA PRO A 145 34.12 -7.97 -4.26
C PRO A 145 35.55 -8.58 -4.35
N GLU A 146 36.04 -8.83 -5.58
CA GLU A 146 37.35 -8.40 -6.14
C GLU A 146 37.78 -9.32 -7.31
N ALA A 147 38.38 -8.77 -8.37
CA ALA A 147 39.03 -9.49 -9.49
C ALA A 147 40.57 -9.23 -9.41
N PRO A 148 41.44 -9.60 -10.38
CA PRO A 148 41.32 -10.49 -11.54
C PRO A 148 42.47 -11.53 -11.64
N ALA A 149 42.36 -12.52 -12.55
CA ALA A 149 43.50 -13.02 -13.35
C ALA A 149 43.04 -13.98 -14.48
N ARG A 150 43.80 -14.00 -15.58
CA ARG A 150 43.65 -14.94 -16.72
C ARG A 150 44.53 -16.17 -16.51
N LEU A 151 44.27 -17.26 -17.25
CA LEU A 151 45.15 -18.00 -18.19
C LEU A 151 44.29 -19.13 -18.84
N VAL A 152 44.01 -19.12 -20.15
CA VAL A 152 44.54 -20.02 -21.24
C VAL A 152 44.88 -21.46 -20.80
N ASP A 153 44.54 -22.54 -21.52
CA ASP A 153 44.01 -22.76 -22.89
C ASP A 153 42.85 -23.82 -22.86
N ASP A 154 42.31 -24.48 -23.91
CA ASP A 154 42.72 -24.75 -25.30
C ASP A 154 41.51 -24.90 -26.28
N SER A 155 41.82 -25.21 -27.54
CA SER A 155 41.04 -25.68 -28.70
C SER A 155 39.96 -26.79 -28.44
N THR A 156 38.95 -27.04 -29.29
CA THR A 156 38.97 -27.19 -30.77
C THR A 156 37.56 -27.06 -31.40
N SER A 157 37.50 -26.39 -32.57
CA SER A 157 36.46 -26.42 -33.63
C SER A 157 34.98 -26.12 -33.30
N ALA A 158 34.17 -25.48 -34.16
CA ALA A 158 34.33 -24.59 -35.32
C ALA A 158 32.95 -24.53 -36.00
N ASN A 159 32.62 -23.38 -36.59
CA ASN A 159 31.60 -23.22 -37.64
C ASN A 159 30.10 -23.34 -37.26
N THR A 160 29.50 -22.21 -36.88
CA THR A 160 28.52 -21.54 -37.76
C THR A 160 28.46 -20.05 -37.40
N ILE A 161 28.91 -19.20 -38.32
CA ILE A 161 28.80 -17.73 -38.23
C ILE A 161 27.87 -17.26 -39.35
N ALA A 162 26.59 -16.98 -39.07
CA ALA A 162 25.68 -16.27 -40.00
C ALA A 162 24.30 -15.91 -39.39
N ALA A 163 24.27 -15.12 -38.32
CA ALA A 163 23.07 -14.36 -37.93
C ALA A 163 23.50 -13.11 -37.15
N VAL A 164 24.00 -12.12 -37.89
CA VAL A 164 24.49 -10.86 -37.33
C VAL A 164 23.35 -9.96 -36.82
N ALA A 165 23.57 -9.41 -35.63
CA ALA A 165 23.19 -8.06 -35.20
C ALA A 165 21.83 -7.48 -35.66
N ALA A 166 20.78 -7.73 -34.86
CA ALA A 166 19.70 -6.77 -34.54
C ALA A 166 18.87 -7.34 -33.36
N ALA A 167 18.51 -6.62 -32.31
CA ALA A 167 18.90 -5.27 -31.91
C ALA A 167 19.00 -5.21 -30.37
N ALA A 168 20.03 -4.51 -29.88
CA ALA A 168 20.03 -3.98 -28.51
C ALA A 168 19.31 -2.62 -28.53
N ASP A 169 18.02 -2.62 -28.85
CA ASP A 169 17.14 -1.47 -28.73
C ASP A 169 15.67 -1.93 -28.65
N ALA A 170 15.12 -1.90 -27.44
CA ALA A 170 13.69 -2.12 -27.16
C ALA A 170 13.23 -1.37 -25.89
N ALA A 171 14.01 -0.38 -25.45
CA ALA A 171 13.42 0.80 -24.85
C ALA A 171 12.97 1.72 -26.00
N GLU A 172 11.91 2.49 -25.80
CA GLU A 172 11.40 3.46 -26.79
C GLU A 172 10.86 2.86 -28.11
N ASN A 173 9.68 2.25 -28.03
CA ASN A 173 8.56 2.51 -28.96
C ASN A 173 7.26 1.88 -28.42
N ALA A 174 6.52 2.66 -27.64
CA ALA A 174 5.24 2.25 -27.06
C ALA A 174 4.03 2.54 -27.99
N ASP A 175 4.23 2.44 -29.31
CA ASP A 175 3.24 2.83 -30.33
C ASP A 175 2.84 1.65 -31.24
N ALA A 176 2.40 0.57 -30.61
CA ALA A 176 1.65 -0.52 -31.24
C ALA A 176 0.84 -1.27 -30.17
N PRO A 177 -0.43 -0.93 -29.90
CA PRO A 177 -1.25 -1.66 -28.93
C PRO A 177 -1.32 -3.17 -29.26
N ASP A 178 -1.29 -3.53 -30.55
CA ASP A 178 -1.32 -4.91 -31.03
C ASP A 178 -0.07 -5.73 -30.63
N ALA A 179 1.11 -5.11 -30.58
CA ALA A 179 2.35 -5.79 -30.17
C ALA A 179 2.31 -6.15 -28.67
N ALA A 180 1.88 -5.21 -27.82
CA ALA A 180 1.71 -5.42 -26.39
C ALA A 180 0.62 -6.47 -26.08
N LEU A 181 -0.49 -6.44 -26.82
CA LEU A 181 -1.56 -7.44 -26.71
C LEU A 181 -1.11 -8.83 -27.19
N THR A 182 -0.28 -8.92 -28.22
CA THR A 182 0.29 -10.19 -28.71
C THR A 182 1.24 -10.82 -27.68
N ALA A 183 2.14 -10.04 -27.09
CA ALA A 183 2.98 -10.49 -25.99
C ALA A 183 2.14 -10.94 -24.76
N GLY A 184 1.13 -10.14 -24.39
CA GLY A 184 0.21 -10.46 -23.31
C GLY A 184 -0.57 -11.76 -23.54
N LYS A 185 -1.01 -12.02 -24.78
CA LYS A 185 -1.68 -13.26 -25.17
C LYS A 185 -0.79 -14.48 -24.99
N ALA A 186 0.47 -14.41 -25.41
CA ALA A 186 1.43 -15.51 -25.26
C ALA A 186 1.63 -15.88 -23.77
N ILE A 187 1.82 -14.87 -22.91
CA ILE A 187 1.95 -15.06 -21.45
C ILE A 187 0.67 -15.67 -20.87
N PHE A 188 -0.50 -15.16 -21.27
CA PHE A 188 -1.80 -15.65 -20.81
C PHE A 188 -2.02 -17.13 -21.16
N THR A 189 -1.69 -17.53 -22.39
CA THR A 189 -1.80 -18.93 -22.85
C THR A 189 -0.89 -19.86 -22.05
N GLN A 190 0.34 -19.45 -21.74
CA GLN A 190 1.30 -20.28 -21.01
C GLN A 190 1.02 -20.38 -19.51
N ARG A 191 0.52 -19.30 -18.88
CA ARG A 191 0.48 -19.17 -17.40
C ARG A 191 -0.93 -19.08 -16.80
N CYS A 192 -1.91 -18.56 -17.54
CA CYS A 192 -3.23 -18.23 -17.00
C CYS A 192 -4.33 -19.18 -17.50
N THR A 193 -4.25 -19.64 -18.75
CA THR A 193 -5.19 -20.58 -19.37
C THR A 193 -5.42 -21.89 -18.59
N PRO A 194 -4.45 -22.50 -17.89
CA PRO A 194 -4.71 -23.71 -17.09
C PRO A 194 -5.79 -23.55 -16.02
N CYS A 195 -6.02 -22.34 -15.50
CA CYS A 195 -7.06 -22.06 -14.51
C CYS A 195 -8.24 -21.25 -15.06
N HIS A 196 -7.97 -20.30 -15.96
CA HIS A 196 -8.97 -19.38 -16.50
C HIS A 196 -9.50 -19.79 -17.87
N GLY A 197 -8.89 -20.72 -18.60
CA GLY A 197 -9.27 -21.05 -19.98
C GLY A 197 -8.79 -20.01 -20.98
N ALA A 198 -8.91 -20.30 -22.28
CA ALA A 198 -8.49 -19.39 -23.35
C ALA A 198 -9.44 -18.17 -23.49
N ASP A 199 -10.69 -18.36 -23.09
CA ASP A 199 -11.78 -17.37 -23.07
C ASP A 199 -11.96 -16.67 -21.70
N GLY A 200 -11.18 -17.07 -20.68
CA GLY A 200 -11.27 -16.52 -19.33
C GLY A 200 -12.39 -17.12 -18.45
N ARG A 201 -13.09 -18.17 -18.90
CA ARG A 201 -14.32 -18.68 -18.25
C ARG A 201 -14.21 -20.05 -17.58
N LEU A 202 -13.05 -20.73 -17.64
CA LEU A 202 -12.88 -22.14 -17.19
C LEU A 202 -13.16 -22.38 -15.70
N GLY A 203 -12.77 -21.44 -14.83
CA GLY A 203 -13.11 -21.48 -13.41
C GLY A 203 -12.42 -22.57 -12.56
N LEU A 204 -11.36 -23.22 -13.07
CA LEU A 204 -10.68 -24.31 -12.37
C LEU A 204 -10.19 -23.88 -10.97
N ASN A 205 -10.27 -24.77 -9.97
CA ASN A 205 -9.90 -24.50 -8.58
C ASN A 205 -10.63 -23.32 -7.90
N GLY A 206 -11.70 -22.80 -8.51
CA GLY A 206 -12.41 -21.59 -8.08
C GLY A 206 -11.80 -20.30 -8.60
N ALA A 207 -11.09 -20.35 -9.74
CA ALA A 207 -10.74 -19.17 -10.51
C ALA A 207 -12.00 -18.36 -10.88
N ARG A 208 -11.91 -17.03 -10.86
CA ARG A 208 -13.02 -16.17 -11.32
C ARG A 208 -13.08 -16.16 -12.85
N ASP A 209 -14.30 -16.13 -13.37
CA ASP A 209 -14.61 -15.73 -14.74
C ASP A 209 -14.10 -14.31 -15.01
N LEU A 210 -13.18 -14.17 -15.96
CA LEU A 210 -12.51 -12.89 -16.27
C LEU A 210 -13.41 -11.92 -17.04
N THR A 211 -14.43 -12.43 -17.74
CA THR A 211 -15.44 -11.63 -18.46
C THR A 211 -16.26 -10.80 -17.46
N LYS A 212 -16.63 -11.42 -16.33
CA LYS A 212 -17.42 -10.83 -15.25
C LYS A 212 -16.57 -10.14 -14.17
N SER A 213 -15.28 -9.94 -14.41
CA SER A 213 -14.38 -9.37 -13.41
C SER A 213 -14.47 -7.84 -13.34
N ASN A 214 -14.99 -7.35 -12.22
CA ASN A 214 -15.07 -5.92 -11.86
C ASN A 214 -13.70 -5.25 -11.58
N LEU A 215 -12.58 -5.96 -11.76
CA LEU A 215 -11.24 -5.39 -11.57
C LEU A 215 -10.79 -4.58 -12.79
N ASN A 216 -10.36 -3.34 -12.52
CA ASN A 216 -9.65 -2.48 -13.47
C ASN A 216 -8.20 -2.96 -13.69
N ALA A 217 -7.44 -2.29 -14.56
CA ALA A 217 -6.05 -2.64 -14.87
C ALA A 217 -5.18 -2.75 -13.60
N ALA A 218 -5.15 -1.72 -12.75
CA ALA A 218 -4.37 -1.73 -11.50
C ALA A 218 -4.74 -2.89 -10.55
N GLY A 219 -6.04 -3.18 -10.40
CA GLY A 219 -6.52 -4.31 -9.60
C GLY A 219 -6.15 -5.68 -10.18
N ARG A 220 -6.07 -5.80 -11.51
CA ARG A 220 -5.61 -7.01 -12.19
C ARG A 220 -4.09 -7.18 -12.11
N VAL A 221 -3.30 -6.10 -12.27
CA VAL A 221 -1.85 -6.08 -12.01
C VAL A 221 -1.58 -6.58 -10.60
N TYR A 222 -2.21 -5.97 -9.58
CA TYR A 222 -2.06 -6.40 -8.20
C TYR A 222 -2.35 -7.90 -7.98
N MET A 223 -3.41 -8.45 -8.60
CA MET A 223 -3.77 -9.86 -8.51
C MET A 223 -2.78 -10.80 -9.22
N VAL A 224 -2.19 -10.39 -10.35
CA VAL A 224 -1.15 -11.18 -11.04
C VAL A 224 0.17 -11.13 -10.27
N THR A 225 0.57 -9.95 -9.79
CA THR A 225 1.79 -9.78 -8.98
C THR A 225 1.69 -10.55 -7.66
N ASN A 226 0.63 -10.37 -6.87
CA ASN A 226 0.55 -10.88 -5.50
C ASN A 226 -0.25 -12.17 -5.35
N GLY A 227 -0.97 -12.60 -6.38
CA GLY A 227 -1.92 -13.71 -6.31
C GLY A 227 -3.24 -13.32 -5.63
N SER A 228 -4.08 -14.32 -5.37
CA SER A 228 -5.37 -14.13 -4.68
C SER A 228 -5.22 -14.28 -3.16
N LEU A 229 -5.96 -13.47 -2.39
CA LEU A 229 -6.05 -13.57 -0.92
C LEU A 229 -6.44 -14.96 -0.41
N SER A 230 -7.18 -15.74 -1.21
CA SER A 230 -7.54 -17.13 -0.88
C SER A 230 -6.46 -18.16 -1.24
N LYS A 231 -5.27 -17.74 -1.67
CA LYS A 231 -4.13 -18.56 -2.15
C LYS A 231 -4.43 -19.51 -3.33
N LYS A 232 -5.63 -19.44 -3.90
CA LYS A 232 -6.08 -20.24 -5.06
C LYS A 232 -5.52 -19.79 -6.41
N MET A 233 -5.03 -18.55 -6.48
CA MET A 233 -4.27 -18.03 -7.62
C MET A 233 -2.87 -17.68 -7.10
N PRO A 234 -1.80 -18.22 -7.69
CA PRO A 234 -0.44 -17.96 -7.25
C PRO A 234 0.02 -16.53 -7.59
N SER A 235 1.08 -16.08 -6.94
CA SER A 235 1.84 -14.88 -7.32
C SER A 235 2.72 -15.19 -8.53
N PHE A 236 2.79 -14.25 -9.47
CA PHE A 236 3.71 -14.32 -10.62
C PHE A 236 4.88 -13.33 -10.53
N GLN A 237 5.06 -12.61 -9.41
CA GLN A 237 6.11 -11.60 -9.23
C GLN A 237 7.55 -12.16 -9.42
N GLN A 238 7.75 -13.45 -9.11
CA GLN A 238 9.05 -14.14 -9.30
C GLN A 238 9.18 -14.82 -10.68
N GLN A 239 8.16 -14.73 -11.53
CA GLN A 239 8.08 -15.44 -12.82
C GLN A 239 7.87 -14.51 -14.03
N LEU A 240 7.36 -13.30 -13.81
CA LEU A 240 7.09 -12.29 -14.83
C LEU A 240 7.66 -10.95 -14.39
N THR A 241 8.25 -10.20 -15.32
CA THR A 241 8.66 -8.82 -15.10
C THR A 241 7.45 -7.88 -15.03
N GLU A 242 7.60 -6.69 -14.46
CA GLU A 242 6.50 -5.70 -14.40
C GLU A 242 5.91 -5.42 -15.79
N ALA A 243 6.74 -5.26 -16.82
CA ALA A 243 6.28 -5.08 -18.20
C ALA A 243 5.44 -6.27 -18.71
N GLN A 244 5.84 -7.50 -18.41
CA GLN A 244 5.09 -8.72 -18.76
C GLN A 244 3.76 -8.81 -18.00
N ILE A 245 3.73 -8.37 -16.74
CA ILE A 245 2.50 -8.30 -15.94
C ILE A 245 1.53 -7.27 -16.53
N GLN A 246 2.00 -6.09 -16.93
CA GLN A 246 1.19 -5.09 -17.62
C GLN A 246 0.63 -5.62 -18.96
N GLN A 247 1.45 -6.31 -19.76
CA GLN A 247 1.04 -6.93 -21.02
C GLN A 247 -0.05 -8.00 -20.84
N VAL A 248 0.13 -8.96 -19.93
CA VAL A 248 -0.87 -10.03 -19.69
C VAL A 248 -2.17 -9.47 -19.10
N VAL A 249 -2.08 -8.40 -18.30
CA VAL A 249 -3.26 -7.68 -17.80
C VAL A 249 -4.00 -6.95 -18.91
N ALA A 250 -3.29 -6.26 -19.80
CA ALA A 250 -3.86 -5.60 -20.97
C ALA A 250 -4.62 -6.61 -21.84
N TYR A 251 -4.02 -7.77 -22.14
CA TYR A 251 -4.72 -8.85 -22.84
C TYR A 251 -5.94 -9.35 -22.06
N SER A 252 -5.84 -9.58 -20.75
CA SER A 252 -6.98 -10.07 -19.96
C SER A 252 -8.20 -9.14 -19.99
N LEU A 253 -7.99 -7.83 -20.21
CA LEU A 253 -9.06 -6.82 -20.25
C LEU A 253 -9.87 -6.85 -21.55
N THR A 254 -9.36 -7.49 -22.61
CA THR A 254 -10.09 -7.74 -23.87
C THR A 254 -11.04 -8.94 -23.77
N LEU A 255 -10.81 -9.84 -22.82
CA LEU A 255 -11.67 -10.99 -22.51
C LEU A 255 -12.92 -10.59 -21.71
N ARG A 256 -13.66 -9.56 -22.15
CA ARG A 256 -14.90 -9.07 -21.51
C ARG A 256 -16.16 -9.60 -22.18
#